data_AF-A0A9N7U084-F1
#
_entry.id   AF-A0A9N7U084-F1
#
_cell.length_a   1.000
_cell.length_b   1.000
_cell.length_c   1.000
_cell.angle_alpha   90.00
_cell.angle_beta   90.00
_cell.angle_gamma   90.00
#
_symmetry.space_group_name_H-M   'P 1'
#
loop_
_entity.id
_entity.type
_entity.pdbx_description
1 polymer ?
#
loop_
_entity_poly.entity_id
_entity_poly.type
_entity_poly.pdbx_seq_one_letter_code
_entity_poly.pdbx_strand_id
1 'polypeptide(L)'
;MAKDIGKVVEVLYGENPPPIMIIGHSMGGAIAVHTAIANHLPSLLGLCVIDVVEGTAMDALNSMQNFLRSRPKTFKSLENAIEWSVKSGQIRNMESARVSMGGQVKKCEDPTSSPGVSNSIGEGIIEEDEEEEAEEESNKKRMKEDDQEMKKESIFSWRVDLSKTEKYWDGWFRGLSALFLTCPVPKLLLLAGVDRLDKDLTIGQMQGKFQMQVLPQCGHAVHEDAPEKVADALATFMVRHKFTEFKDGYLC
;
A
#
# COMPACT_ATOMS: atom_id res chain seq x y z
N MET A 1 -9.12 -11.48 -3.10
CA MET A 1 -8.45 -10.70 -2.04
C MET A 1 -8.44 -11.43 -0.72
N ALA A 2 -9.56 -11.67 -0.02
CA ALA A 2 -9.54 -12.37 1.27
C ALA A 2 -8.90 -13.78 1.19
N LYS A 3 -9.29 -14.58 0.18
CA LYS A 3 -8.66 -15.88 -0.12
C LYS A 3 -7.16 -15.79 -0.36
N ASP A 4 -6.67 -14.68 -0.90
CA ASP A 4 -5.26 -14.52 -1.24
C ASP A 4 -4.43 -14.33 0.03
N ILE A 5 -4.98 -13.68 1.07
CA ILE A 5 -4.33 -13.57 2.39
C ILE A 5 -4.10 -14.95 2.99
N GLY A 6 -5.12 -15.83 2.95
CA GLY A 6 -4.97 -17.21 3.43
C GLY A 6 -3.89 -17.98 2.67
N LYS A 7 -3.88 -17.88 1.33
CA LYS A 7 -2.85 -18.52 0.49
C LYS A 7 -1.44 -17.99 0.77
N VAL A 8 -1.28 -16.69 1.02
CA VAL A 8 0.03 -16.12 1.38
C VAL A 8 0.52 -16.71 2.71
N VAL A 9 -0.35 -16.81 3.72
CA VAL A 9 0.01 -17.41 5.01
C VAL A 9 0.33 -18.91 4.87
N GLU A 10 -0.44 -19.63 4.07
CA GLU A 10 -0.16 -21.04 3.74
C GLU A 10 1.20 -21.21 3.06
N VAL A 11 1.55 -20.34 2.11
CA VAL A 11 2.88 -20.38 1.45
C VAL A 11 4.01 -20.04 2.42
N LEU A 12 3.79 -19.12 3.36
CA LEU A 12 4.83 -18.67 4.29
C LEU A 12 5.06 -19.64 5.47
N TYR A 13 4.00 -20.27 5.97
CA TYR A 13 4.05 -21.03 7.24
C TYR A 13 3.51 -22.47 7.13
N GLY A 14 2.95 -22.86 5.98
CA GLY A 14 2.37 -24.18 5.77
C GLY A 14 1.24 -24.47 6.76
N GLU A 15 1.30 -25.66 7.35
CA GLU A 15 0.29 -26.15 8.31
C GLU A 15 0.42 -25.55 9.72
N ASN A 16 1.52 -24.85 10.03
CA ASN A 16 1.81 -24.34 11.36
C ASN A 16 1.93 -22.80 11.39
N PRO A 17 0.86 -22.06 11.04
CA PRO A 17 0.91 -20.61 11.10
C PRO A 17 1.05 -20.13 12.55
N PRO A 18 1.92 -19.13 12.82
CA PRO A 18 2.02 -18.55 14.16
C PRO A 18 0.72 -17.84 14.54
N PRO A 19 0.54 -17.44 15.80
CA PRO A 19 -0.58 -16.61 16.19
C PRO A 19 -0.54 -15.26 15.43
N ILE A 20 -1.63 -14.91 14.73
CA ILE A 20 -1.69 -13.76 13.82
C ILE A 20 -2.71 -12.73 14.31
N MET A 21 -2.31 -11.46 14.35
CA MET A 21 -3.23 -10.33 14.40
C MET A 21 -3.28 -9.67 13.02
N ILE A 22 -4.46 -9.56 12.42
CA ILE A 22 -4.62 -8.88 11.12
C ILE A 22 -4.99 -7.41 11.33
N ILE A 23 -4.34 -6.52 10.59
CA ILE A 23 -4.53 -5.07 10.67
C ILE A 23 -4.79 -4.58 9.24
N GLY A 24 -5.91 -3.89 9.03
CA GLY A 24 -6.29 -3.42 7.69
C GLY A 24 -6.78 -1.98 7.70
N HIS A 25 -6.32 -1.18 6.74
CA HIS A 25 -6.75 0.20 6.52
C HIS A 25 -7.71 0.30 5.33
N SER A 26 -8.79 1.09 5.44
CA SER A 26 -9.71 1.38 4.33
C SER A 26 -10.19 0.08 3.64
N MET A 27 -9.97 -0.08 2.32
CA MET A 27 -10.19 -1.33 1.58
C MET A 27 -9.53 -2.54 2.27
N GLY A 28 -8.30 -2.40 2.74
CA GLY A 28 -7.59 -3.47 3.48
C GLY A 28 -8.29 -3.84 4.80
N GLY A 29 -8.97 -2.90 5.45
CA GLY A 29 -9.81 -3.16 6.63
C GLY A 29 -11.01 -4.04 6.29
N ALA A 30 -11.68 -3.75 5.18
CA ALA A 30 -12.75 -4.60 4.64
C ALA A 30 -12.25 -6.02 4.36
N ILE A 31 -11.14 -6.14 3.62
CA ILE A 31 -10.56 -7.45 3.31
C ILE A 31 -10.13 -8.19 4.57
N ALA A 32 -9.60 -7.50 5.59
CA ALA A 32 -9.23 -8.12 6.86
C ALA A 32 -10.45 -8.73 7.58
N VAL A 33 -11.58 -8.03 7.62
CA VAL A 33 -12.85 -8.56 8.16
C VAL A 33 -13.32 -9.78 7.37
N HIS A 34 -13.33 -9.70 6.03
CA HIS A 34 -13.73 -10.84 5.20
C HIS A 34 -12.81 -12.06 5.37
N THR A 35 -11.50 -11.85 5.52
CA THR A 35 -10.53 -12.91 5.81
C THR A 35 -10.82 -13.58 7.15
N ALA A 36 -11.15 -12.80 8.18
CA ALA A 36 -11.49 -13.30 9.50
C ALA A 36 -12.79 -14.11 9.49
N ILE A 37 -13.86 -13.59 8.87
CA ILE A 37 -15.16 -14.27 8.79
C ILE A 37 -15.11 -15.55 7.95
N ALA A 38 -14.37 -15.52 6.84
CA ALA A 38 -14.19 -16.69 6.00
C ALA A 38 -13.23 -17.74 6.61
N ASN A 39 -12.69 -17.47 7.81
CA ASN A 39 -11.74 -18.32 8.53
C ASN A 39 -10.53 -18.72 7.67
N HIS A 40 -10.02 -17.79 6.86
CA HIS A 40 -8.83 -18.02 6.03
C HIS A 40 -7.52 -18.01 6.84
N LEU A 41 -7.57 -17.61 8.11
CA LEU A 41 -6.45 -17.58 9.04
C LEU A 41 -6.83 -18.34 10.32
N PRO A 42 -6.59 -19.67 10.39
CA PRO A 42 -6.99 -20.48 11.55
C PRO A 42 -6.32 -20.06 12.87
N SER A 43 -5.13 -19.44 12.80
CA SER A 43 -4.40 -18.92 13.96
C SER A 43 -4.68 -17.44 14.27
N LEU A 44 -5.76 -16.88 13.73
CA LEU A 44 -6.15 -15.49 13.97
C LEU A 44 -6.54 -15.28 15.44
N LEU A 45 -5.83 -14.39 16.12
CA LEU A 45 -6.09 -14.04 17.52
C LEU A 45 -6.68 -12.64 17.71
N GLY A 46 -6.64 -11.77 16.70
CA GLY A 46 -7.07 -10.38 16.82
C GLY A 46 -7.26 -9.69 15.47
N LEU A 47 -8.13 -8.68 15.45
CA LEU A 47 -8.49 -7.92 14.26
C LEU A 47 -8.45 -6.42 14.56
N CYS A 48 -7.66 -5.67 13.79
CA CYS A 48 -7.67 -4.21 13.80
C CYS A 48 -8.13 -3.65 12.45
N VAL A 49 -9.06 -2.70 12.52
CA VAL A 49 -9.59 -1.99 11.35
C VAL A 49 -9.27 -0.51 11.52
N ILE A 50 -8.65 0.10 10.50
CA ILE A 50 -8.22 1.50 10.50
C ILE A 50 -9.02 2.29 9.47
N ASP A 51 -9.69 3.34 9.95
CA ASP A 51 -10.37 4.37 9.16
C ASP A 51 -11.37 3.83 8.13
N VAL A 52 -12.15 2.81 8.50
CA VAL A 52 -13.29 2.36 7.69
C VAL A 52 -14.50 2.04 8.55
N VAL A 53 -15.64 2.58 8.14
CA VAL A 53 -16.96 2.32 8.71
C VAL A 53 -17.94 2.26 7.54
N GLU A 54 -18.81 1.24 7.50
CA GLU A 54 -19.70 0.97 6.38
C GLU A 54 -20.49 2.20 5.93
N GLY A 55 -21.23 2.85 6.84
CA GLY A 55 -22.07 4.00 6.50
C GLY A 55 -21.29 5.09 5.76
N THR A 56 -20.18 5.54 6.35
CA THR A 56 -19.34 6.58 5.72
C THR A 56 -18.62 6.11 4.46
N ALA A 57 -18.25 4.83 4.37
CA ALA A 57 -17.59 4.28 3.19
C ALA A 57 -18.57 4.24 2.01
N MET A 58 -19.81 3.84 2.25
CA MET A 58 -20.87 3.79 1.24
C MET A 58 -21.23 5.20 0.73
N ASP A 59 -21.33 6.18 1.62
CA ASP A 59 -21.57 7.58 1.25
C ASP A 59 -20.40 8.19 0.45
N ALA A 60 -19.17 7.79 0.76
CA ALA A 60 -17.96 8.29 0.11
C ALA A 60 -17.64 7.65 -1.24
N LEU A 61 -18.32 6.60 -1.68
CA LEU A 61 -18.00 5.93 -2.95
C LEU A 61 -18.07 6.89 -4.15
N ASN A 62 -19.09 7.74 -4.20
CA ASN A 62 -19.25 8.72 -5.28
C ASN A 62 -18.19 9.84 -5.22
N SER A 63 -17.82 10.29 -4.02
CA SER A 63 -16.80 11.33 -3.86
C SER A 63 -15.40 10.80 -4.17
N MET A 64 -15.15 9.51 -3.93
CA MET A 64 -13.89 8.85 -4.26
C MET A 64 -13.61 8.90 -5.77
N GLN A 65 -14.60 8.67 -6.63
CA GLN A 65 -14.41 8.79 -8.09
C GLN A 65 -13.95 10.19 -8.51
N ASN A 66 -14.53 11.23 -7.91
CA ASN A 66 -14.13 12.60 -8.18
C ASN A 66 -12.69 12.87 -7.73
N PHE A 67 -12.33 12.39 -6.53
CA PHE A 67 -10.97 12.48 -6.02
C PHE A 67 -9.96 11.73 -6.92
N LEU A 68 -10.28 10.50 -7.34
CA LEU A 68 -9.38 9.71 -8.19
C LEU A 68 -9.12 10.39 -9.54
N ARG A 69 -10.14 11.05 -10.10
CA ARG A 69 -10.06 11.81 -11.37
C ARG A 69 -9.30 13.13 -11.24
N SER A 70 -9.29 13.76 -10.07
CA SER A 70 -8.54 15.00 -9.85
C SER A 70 -7.03 14.79 -9.65
N ARG A 71 -6.57 13.55 -9.47
CA ARG A 71 -5.15 13.24 -9.31
C ARG A 71 -4.38 13.46 -10.62
N PRO A 72 -3.11 13.90 -10.56
CA PRO A 72 -2.23 13.91 -11.72
C PRO A 72 -2.18 12.52 -12.37
N LYS A 73 -2.22 12.47 -13.70
CA LYS A 73 -2.12 11.19 -14.43
C LYS A 73 -0.71 10.63 -14.42
N THR A 74 0.28 11.52 -14.40
CA THR A 74 1.70 11.20 -14.44
C THR A 74 2.51 12.14 -13.54
N PHE A 75 3.70 11.71 -13.19
CA PHE A 75 4.70 12.47 -12.44
C PHE A 75 6.05 12.44 -13.18
N LYS A 76 6.80 13.54 -13.12
CA LYS A 76 8.11 13.65 -13.79
C LYS A 76 9.19 12.78 -13.14
N SER A 77 9.10 12.62 -11.82
CA SER A 77 9.99 11.78 -11.04
C SER A 77 9.26 11.23 -9.81
N LEU A 78 9.91 10.31 -9.09
CA LEU A 78 9.40 9.81 -7.82
C LEU A 78 9.33 10.93 -6.78
N GLU A 79 10.32 11.83 -6.75
CA GLU A 79 10.38 12.98 -5.86
C GLU A 79 9.19 13.92 -6.07
N ASN A 80 8.78 14.17 -7.32
CA ASN A 80 7.56 14.95 -7.59
C ASN A 80 6.29 14.25 -7.13
N ALA A 81 6.23 12.91 -7.19
CA ALA A 81 5.09 12.16 -6.64
C ALA A 81 5.04 12.28 -5.11
N ILE A 82 6.19 12.17 -4.43
CA ILE A 82 6.33 12.38 -2.99
C ILE A 82 5.92 13.80 -2.60
N GLU A 83 6.41 14.80 -3.32
CA GLU A 83 6.07 16.21 -3.06
C GLU A 83 4.56 16.45 -3.22
N TRP A 84 3.95 15.91 -4.28
CA TRP A 84 2.52 16.03 -4.53
C TRP A 84 1.69 15.35 -3.43
N SER A 85 2.08 14.17 -2.94
CA SER A 85 1.31 13.45 -1.92
C SER A 85 1.25 14.23 -0.60
N VAL A 86 2.35 14.90 -0.24
CA VAL A 86 2.42 15.77 0.94
C VAL A 86 1.64 17.06 0.73
N LYS A 87 1.86 17.76 -0.39
CA LYS A 87 1.18 19.04 -0.68
C LYS A 87 -0.33 18.91 -0.87
N SER A 88 -0.79 17.80 -1.44
CA SER A 88 -2.22 17.51 -1.59
C SER A 88 -2.90 17.08 -0.29
N GLY A 89 -2.12 16.79 0.75
CA GLY A 89 -2.63 16.30 2.04
C GLY A 89 -3.03 14.83 2.03
N GLN A 90 -2.65 14.05 1.00
CA GLN A 90 -2.90 12.61 0.95
C GLN A 90 -2.13 11.89 2.08
N ILE A 91 -0.86 12.27 2.27
CA ILE A 91 0.00 11.78 3.35
C ILE A 91 0.61 13.02 4.01
N ARG A 92 0.38 13.23 5.30
CA ARG A 92 0.86 14.41 6.04
C ARG A 92 2.28 14.23 6.54
N ASN A 93 2.70 12.98 6.77
CA ASN A 93 4.04 12.64 7.22
C ASN A 93 5.02 12.51 6.05
N MET A 94 5.99 13.44 5.97
CA MET A 94 7.02 13.44 4.93
C MET A 94 7.92 12.20 4.97
N GLU A 95 8.24 11.67 6.15
CA GLU A 95 9.06 10.48 6.29
C GLU A 95 8.35 9.26 5.70
N SER A 96 7.06 9.08 6.05
CA SER A 96 6.23 8.00 5.51
C SER A 96 6.07 8.13 3.99
N ALA A 97 5.76 9.33 3.50
CA ALA A 97 5.58 9.59 2.07
C ALA A 97 6.81 9.23 1.23
N ARG A 98 8.03 9.50 1.73
CA ARG A 98 9.29 9.18 1.03
C ARG A 98 9.47 7.67 0.82
N VAL A 99 8.94 6.84 1.72
CA VAL A 99 9.03 5.39 1.64
C VAL A 99 7.83 4.79 0.90
N SER A 100 6.62 5.22 1.23
CA SER A 100 5.38 4.59 0.77
C SER A 100 5.02 4.93 -0.68
N MET A 101 5.38 6.12 -1.17
CA MET A 101 4.98 6.57 -2.51
C MET A 101 5.59 5.73 -3.63
N GLY A 102 6.78 5.14 -3.44
CA GLY A 102 7.38 4.22 -4.41
C GLY A 102 6.50 2.99 -4.70
N GLY A 103 5.70 2.55 -3.71
CA GLY A 103 4.71 1.49 -3.88
C GLY A 103 3.46 1.94 -4.64
N GLN A 104 3.12 3.22 -4.63
CA GLN A 104 1.89 3.75 -5.25
C GLN A 104 2.06 4.12 -6.73
N VAL A 105 3.29 4.36 -7.17
CA VAL A 105 3.61 4.67 -8.57
C VAL A 105 4.46 3.58 -9.23
N LYS A 106 4.53 3.59 -10.55
CA LYS A 106 5.41 2.77 -11.38
C LYS A 106 6.00 3.60 -12.50
N LYS A 107 7.20 3.23 -12.97
CA LYS A 107 7.77 3.84 -14.19
C LYS A 107 6.88 3.48 -15.39
N CYS A 108 6.61 4.44 -16.25
CA CYS A 108 6.03 4.20 -17.55
C CYS A 108 7.06 3.46 -18.39
N GLU A 109 6.70 2.30 -18.93
CA GLU A 109 7.52 1.62 -19.92
C GLU A 109 7.42 2.36 -21.25
N ASP A 110 8.56 2.57 -21.91
CA ASP A 110 8.55 3.03 -23.29
C ASP A 110 7.93 1.92 -24.15
N PRO A 111 7.06 2.24 -25.13
CA PRO A 111 6.47 1.25 -26.02
C PRO A 111 7.50 0.44 -26.85
N THR A 112 8.79 0.75 -26.76
CA THR A 112 9.88 0.07 -27.46
C THR A 112 10.55 -1.06 -26.68
N SER A 113 10.23 -1.27 -25.39
CA SER A 113 10.77 -2.40 -24.62
C SER A 113 9.72 -3.48 -24.39
N SER A 114 9.26 -4.11 -25.47
CA SER A 114 8.61 -5.42 -25.35
C SER A 114 9.70 -6.48 -25.20
N PRO A 115 9.60 -7.44 -24.25
CA PRO A 115 10.47 -8.62 -24.26
C PRO A 115 10.01 -9.54 -25.38
N GLY A 116 10.52 -9.31 -26.58
CA GLY A 116 10.40 -10.25 -27.69
C GLY A 116 11.20 -11.51 -27.38
N VAL A 117 10.51 -12.65 -27.36
CA VAL A 117 11.11 -13.97 -27.33
C VAL A 117 12.02 -14.12 -28.55
N SER A 118 13.34 -14.15 -28.35
CA SER A 118 14.30 -14.51 -29.40
C SER A 118 14.89 -15.89 -29.11
N ASN A 119 14.21 -16.92 -29.62
CA ASN A 119 14.83 -18.21 -29.90
C ASN A 119 15.42 -18.14 -31.31
N SER A 120 16.75 -18.17 -31.42
CA SER A 120 17.44 -18.73 -32.59
C SER A 120 18.92 -18.97 -32.27
N ILE A 121 19.22 -20.24 -32.06
CA ILE A 121 20.55 -20.86 -32.18
C ILE A 121 20.98 -20.77 -33.65
N GLY A 122 22.24 -20.45 -33.90
CA GLY A 122 22.85 -20.52 -35.23
C GLY A 122 24.33 -20.11 -35.19
N GLU A 123 25.19 -21.12 -35.11
CA GLU A 123 26.65 -21.06 -35.34
C GLU A 123 27.00 -20.46 -36.71
N GLY A 124 28.20 -19.87 -36.85
CA GLY A 124 28.85 -19.82 -38.16
C GLY A 124 29.83 -18.68 -38.42
N ILE A 125 31.11 -18.97 -38.12
CA ILE A 125 32.31 -18.69 -38.95
C ILE A 125 32.84 -17.24 -39.05
N ILE A 126 34.09 -17.15 -38.61
CA ILE A 126 35.09 -16.09 -38.75
C ILE A 126 35.57 -16.06 -40.20
N GLU A 127 35.61 -14.90 -40.83
CA GLU A 127 36.54 -14.62 -41.93
C GLU A 127 37.23 -13.28 -41.68
N GLU A 128 38.55 -13.38 -41.64
CA GLU A 128 39.56 -12.32 -41.55
C GLU A 128 39.69 -11.65 -42.93
N ASP A 129 39.98 -10.35 -42.95
CA ASP A 129 40.71 -9.73 -44.06
C ASP A 129 41.60 -8.60 -43.48
N GLU A 130 42.91 -8.81 -43.60
CA GLU A 130 44.01 -7.86 -43.35
C GLU A 130 44.17 -6.92 -44.56
N GLU A 131 44.47 -5.63 -44.37
CA GLU A 131 45.74 -4.90 -44.66
C GLU A 131 45.28 -3.48 -45.10
N GLU A 132 45.93 -2.32 -44.87
CA GLU A 132 47.34 -1.96 -44.79
C GLU A 132 47.48 -0.51 -44.19
N GLU A 133 48.69 -0.16 -43.77
CA GLU A 133 49.10 1.01 -42.95
C GLU A 133 49.17 2.37 -43.69
N ALA A 134 49.10 3.48 -42.92
CA ALA A 134 49.99 4.66 -43.07
C ALA A 134 49.86 5.64 -41.88
N GLU A 135 50.99 5.95 -41.24
CA GLU A 135 51.16 6.98 -40.20
C GLU A 135 51.14 8.41 -40.78
N GLU A 136 50.66 9.41 -40.02
CA GLU A 136 51.45 10.59 -39.63
C GLU A 136 50.67 11.57 -38.72
N GLU A 137 51.39 12.14 -37.75
CA GLU A 137 50.94 13.07 -36.71
C GLU A 137 50.50 14.45 -37.25
N SER A 138 49.49 15.08 -36.63
CA SER A 138 49.67 16.40 -35.97
C SER A 138 48.37 17.04 -35.44
N ASN A 139 48.39 17.28 -34.12
CA ASN A 139 47.91 18.45 -33.38
C ASN A 139 46.53 19.12 -33.64
N LYS A 140 45.81 19.20 -32.50
CA LYS A 140 44.88 20.28 -32.08
C LYS A 140 43.50 20.37 -32.75
N LYS A 141 42.55 19.67 -32.13
CA LYS A 141 41.32 20.31 -31.59
C LYS A 141 40.67 19.36 -30.57
N ARG A 142 40.94 19.59 -29.28
CA ARG A 142 40.08 19.05 -28.21
C ARG A 142 38.73 19.75 -28.31
N MET A 143 37.81 19.19 -29.09
CA MET A 143 36.39 19.46 -28.90
C MET A 143 36.00 18.76 -27.61
N LYS A 144 35.45 19.53 -26.67
CA LYS A 144 34.73 18.99 -25.53
C LYS A 144 33.57 18.19 -26.10
N GLU A 145 33.67 16.87 -26.06
CA GLU A 145 32.49 16.02 -26.06
C GLU A 145 31.80 16.28 -24.73
N ASP A 146 30.77 17.12 -24.82
CA ASP A 146 29.78 17.29 -23.78
C ASP A 146 29.09 15.92 -23.64
N ASP A 147 29.42 15.18 -22.58
CA ASP A 147 28.63 14.06 -22.07
C ASP A 147 27.26 14.62 -21.62
N GLN A 148 26.43 14.97 -22.60
CA GLN A 148 25.00 15.10 -22.40
C GLN A 148 24.42 13.69 -22.48
N GLU A 149 24.67 12.89 -21.44
CA GLU A 149 23.66 11.93 -21.00
C GLU A 149 22.41 12.75 -20.68
N MET A 150 21.54 12.94 -21.69
CA MET A 150 20.15 13.25 -21.45
C MET A 150 19.61 12.11 -20.58
N LYS A 151 19.64 12.31 -19.25
CA LYS A 151 18.91 11.45 -18.32
C LYS A 151 17.49 11.41 -18.83
N LYS A 152 17.12 10.28 -19.44
CA LYS A 152 15.77 10.02 -19.90
C LYS A 152 14.88 10.08 -18.66
N GLU A 153 14.25 11.24 -18.43
CA GLU A 153 13.40 11.44 -17.25
C GLU A 153 12.29 10.40 -17.33
N SER A 154 12.39 9.39 -16.45
CA SER A 154 11.43 8.30 -16.42
C SER A 154 10.12 8.87 -15.87
N ILE A 155 9.11 8.99 -16.73
CA ILE A 155 7.77 9.40 -16.31
C ILE A 155 7.17 8.29 -15.45
N PHE A 156 6.54 8.67 -14.34
CA PHE A 156 5.83 7.75 -13.46
C PHE A 156 4.32 7.87 -13.64
N SER A 157 3.59 6.77 -13.49
CA SER A 157 2.12 6.72 -13.40
C SER A 157 1.68 6.00 -12.14
N TRP A 158 0.40 6.11 -11.78
CA TRP A 158 -0.19 5.28 -10.73
C TRP A 158 0.00 3.79 -11.03
N ARG A 159 0.36 3.02 -10.00
CA ARG A 159 0.55 1.57 -10.11
C ARG A 159 -0.75 0.85 -10.49
N VAL A 160 -1.86 1.32 -9.93
CA VAL A 160 -3.20 0.77 -10.15
C VAL A 160 -4.16 1.90 -10.50
N ASP A 161 -4.94 1.69 -11.55
CA ASP A 161 -6.11 2.51 -11.83
C ASP A 161 -7.27 2.07 -10.93
N LEU A 162 -7.36 2.68 -9.75
CA LEU A 162 -8.35 2.32 -8.73
C LEU A 162 -9.79 2.55 -9.20
N SER A 163 -10.03 3.44 -10.18
CA SER A 163 -11.38 3.67 -10.69
C SER A 163 -12.00 2.42 -11.33
N LYS A 164 -11.16 1.55 -11.91
CA LYS A 164 -11.59 0.28 -12.52
C LYS A 164 -12.08 -0.76 -11.50
N THR A 165 -11.80 -0.56 -10.22
CA THR A 165 -12.24 -1.47 -9.16
C THR A 165 -13.59 -1.09 -8.56
N GLU A 166 -14.22 0.00 -9.03
CA GLU A 166 -15.51 0.53 -8.53
C GLU A 166 -16.60 -0.54 -8.41
N LYS A 167 -16.70 -1.41 -9.41
CA LYS A 167 -17.65 -2.54 -9.43
C LYS A 167 -17.51 -3.52 -8.26
N TYR A 168 -16.39 -3.47 -7.52
CA TYR A 168 -16.14 -4.32 -6.35
C TYR A 168 -16.35 -3.60 -5.02
N TRP A 169 -16.45 -2.26 -5.00
CA TRP A 169 -16.47 -1.47 -3.77
C TRP A 169 -17.68 -1.80 -2.90
N ASP A 170 -18.85 -1.99 -3.51
CA ASP A 170 -20.06 -2.43 -2.80
C ASP A 170 -19.81 -3.73 -2.02
N GLY A 171 -19.16 -4.71 -2.65
CA GLY A 171 -18.82 -5.99 -2.03
C GLY A 171 -17.71 -5.92 -0.98
N TRP A 172 -17.01 -4.79 -0.85
CA TRP A 172 -16.05 -4.57 0.24
C TRP A 172 -16.72 -4.00 1.48
N PHE A 173 -17.69 -3.09 1.32
CA PHE A 173 -18.20 -2.29 2.44
C PHE A 173 -19.62 -2.66 2.88
N ARG A 174 -20.45 -3.20 1.99
CA ARG A 174 -21.83 -3.56 2.33
C ARG A 174 -21.86 -4.67 3.38
N GLY A 175 -22.57 -4.42 4.48
CA GLY A 175 -22.64 -5.30 5.65
C GLY A 175 -21.36 -5.41 6.46
N LEU A 176 -20.34 -4.59 6.17
CA LEU A 176 -19.03 -4.69 6.81
C LEU A 176 -19.11 -4.46 8.32
N SER A 177 -19.93 -3.53 8.78
CA SER A 177 -20.05 -3.21 10.21
C SER A 177 -20.64 -4.39 10.98
N ALA A 178 -21.69 -5.03 10.45
CA ALA A 178 -22.26 -6.24 11.01
C ALA A 178 -21.25 -7.40 11.00
N LEU A 179 -20.54 -7.61 9.88
CA LEU A 179 -19.51 -8.66 9.77
C LEU A 179 -18.39 -8.46 10.80
N PHE A 180 -17.86 -7.24 10.91
CA PHE A 180 -16.83 -6.91 11.91
C PHE A 180 -17.29 -7.27 13.32
N LEU A 181 -18.52 -6.94 13.70
CA LEU A 181 -19.06 -7.25 15.03
C LEU A 181 -19.20 -8.76 15.29
N THR A 182 -19.40 -9.57 14.24
CA THR A 182 -19.52 -11.03 14.36
C THR A 182 -18.19 -11.78 14.41
N CYS A 183 -17.05 -11.12 14.09
CA CYS A 183 -15.75 -11.79 14.15
C CYS A 183 -15.44 -12.31 15.57
N PRO A 184 -15.12 -13.61 15.74
CA PRO A 184 -14.97 -14.26 17.05
C PRO A 184 -13.59 -14.02 17.70
N VAL A 185 -13.00 -12.85 17.49
CA VAL A 185 -11.70 -12.44 18.07
C VAL A 185 -11.82 -11.06 18.72
N PRO A 186 -10.93 -10.70 19.65
CA PRO A 186 -10.75 -9.32 20.08
C PRO A 186 -10.55 -8.37 18.90
N LYS A 187 -11.19 -7.20 18.99
CA LYS A 187 -11.29 -6.24 17.90
C LYS A 187 -10.87 -4.85 18.34
N LEU A 188 -10.12 -4.17 17.48
CA LEU A 188 -9.73 -2.78 17.62
C LEU A 188 -10.21 -1.99 16.39
N LEU A 189 -10.83 -0.83 16.61
CA LEU A 189 -11.18 0.14 15.58
C LEU A 189 -10.43 1.44 15.83
N LEU A 190 -9.62 1.86 14.86
CA LEU A 190 -8.89 3.13 14.89
C LEU A 190 -9.54 4.11 13.91
N LEU A 191 -9.96 5.28 14.39
CA LEU A 191 -10.63 6.29 13.56
C LEU A 191 -9.88 7.63 13.61
N ALA A 192 -9.87 8.36 12.49
CA ALA A 192 -9.38 9.75 12.49
C ALA A 192 -10.35 10.72 13.19
N GLY A 193 -11.64 10.37 13.32
CA GLY A 193 -12.68 11.16 13.97
C GLY A 193 -13.88 10.30 14.41
N VAL A 194 -14.61 10.75 15.45
CA VAL A 194 -15.76 10.01 16.04
C VAL A 194 -17.01 10.04 15.18
N ASP A 195 -17.13 11.08 14.37
CA ASP A 195 -18.20 11.38 13.41
C ASP A 195 -18.32 10.36 12.27
N ARG A 196 -17.51 9.29 12.32
CA ARG A 196 -17.50 8.22 11.33
C ARG A 196 -18.26 6.97 11.74
N LEU A 197 -18.69 6.81 12.99
CA LEU A 197 -19.42 5.62 13.42
C LEU A 197 -20.83 5.58 12.82
N ASP A 198 -21.19 4.44 12.24
CA ASP A 198 -22.57 4.15 11.85
C ASP A 198 -23.38 3.60 13.03
N LYS A 199 -24.66 3.33 12.79
CA LYS A 199 -25.59 2.84 13.81
C LYS A 199 -25.13 1.51 14.42
N ASP A 200 -24.66 0.57 13.60
CA ASP A 200 -24.30 -0.77 14.05
C ASP A 200 -23.04 -0.75 14.91
N LEU A 201 -22.00 -0.04 14.47
CA LEU A 201 -20.78 0.13 15.26
C LEU A 201 -21.02 0.98 16.50
N THR A 202 -21.91 1.97 16.46
CA THR A 202 -22.30 2.73 17.66
C THR A 202 -22.91 1.80 18.71
N ILE A 203 -23.88 0.97 18.32
CA ILE A 203 -24.50 -0.01 19.22
C ILE A 203 -23.45 -1.01 19.72
N GLY A 204 -22.61 -1.54 18.82
CA GLY A 204 -21.57 -2.49 19.17
C GLY A 204 -20.54 -1.92 20.15
N GLN A 205 -20.18 -0.65 19.99
CA GLN A 205 -19.26 0.06 20.88
C GLN A 205 -19.88 0.28 22.26
N MET A 206 -21.15 0.69 22.32
CA MET A 206 -21.87 0.85 23.60
C MET A 206 -22.05 -0.49 24.34
N GLN A 207 -22.08 -1.61 23.61
CA GLN A 207 -22.10 -2.97 24.16
C GLN A 207 -20.70 -3.51 24.52
N GLY A 208 -19.63 -2.76 24.29
CA GLY A 208 -18.25 -3.18 24.56
C GLY A 208 -17.76 -4.33 23.66
N LYS A 209 -18.31 -4.49 22.46
CA LYS A 209 -17.96 -5.59 21.53
C LYS A 209 -16.58 -5.45 20.88
N PHE A 210 -16.01 -4.24 20.91
CA PHE A 210 -14.68 -3.94 20.40
C PHE A 210 -14.07 -2.77 21.18
N GLN A 211 -12.75 -2.62 21.09
CA GLN A 211 -12.05 -1.44 21.58
C GLN A 211 -11.99 -0.40 20.46
N MET A 212 -12.19 0.87 20.80
CA MET A 212 -12.10 1.97 19.85
C MET A 212 -11.13 3.01 20.35
N GLN A 213 -10.31 3.54 19.46
CA GLN A 213 -9.46 4.69 19.72
C GLN A 213 -9.53 5.69 18.58
N VAL A 214 -9.61 6.96 18.96
CA VAL A 214 -9.71 8.07 18.02
C VAL A 214 -8.36 8.78 17.99
N LEU A 215 -7.79 8.90 16.80
CA LEU A 215 -6.49 9.54 16.55
C LEU A 215 -6.76 10.82 15.76
N PRO A 216 -7.06 11.94 16.45
CA PRO A 216 -7.39 13.19 15.79
C PRO A 216 -6.19 13.73 15.02
N GLN A 217 -6.46 14.69 14.12
CA GLN A 217 -5.45 15.40 13.31
C GLN A 217 -4.77 14.56 12.21
N CYS A 218 -5.25 13.35 11.95
CA CYS A 218 -4.82 12.54 10.80
C CYS A 218 -5.71 12.80 9.58
N GLY A 219 -5.14 12.64 8.38
CA GLY A 219 -5.87 12.53 7.13
C GLY A 219 -6.49 11.14 6.98
N HIS A 220 -6.50 10.63 5.75
CA HIS A 220 -7.07 9.30 5.47
C HIS A 220 -6.17 8.15 5.94
N ALA A 221 -4.85 8.28 5.77
CA ALA A 221 -3.88 7.25 6.14
C ALA A 221 -3.33 7.49 7.55
N VAL A 222 -4.15 7.20 8.57
CA VAL A 222 -3.82 7.44 10.00
C VAL A 222 -2.49 6.80 10.41
N HIS A 223 -2.19 5.62 9.89
CA HIS A 223 -0.94 4.90 10.16
C HIS A 223 0.29 5.49 9.45
N GLU A 224 0.11 6.26 8.37
CA GLU A 224 1.22 7.02 7.77
C GLU A 224 1.40 8.36 8.50
N ASP A 225 0.30 9.01 8.88
CA ASP A 225 0.31 10.35 9.48
C ASP A 225 0.75 10.35 10.96
N ALA A 226 0.33 9.36 11.74
CA ALA A 226 0.66 9.22 13.16
C ALA A 226 1.09 7.79 13.50
N PRO A 227 2.20 7.29 12.93
CA PRO A 227 2.65 5.91 13.08
C PRO A 227 2.86 5.54 14.56
N GLU A 228 3.46 6.43 15.35
CA GLU A 228 3.70 6.19 16.78
C GLU A 228 2.40 5.98 17.56
N LYS A 229 1.39 6.83 17.33
CA LYS A 229 0.09 6.70 18.03
C LYS A 229 -0.65 5.43 17.62
N VAL A 230 -0.51 5.01 16.36
CA VAL A 230 -1.07 3.73 15.90
C VAL A 230 -0.33 2.56 16.55
N ALA A 231 1.00 2.64 16.66
CA ALA A 231 1.82 1.64 17.34
C ALA A 231 1.45 1.52 18.82
N ASP A 232 1.31 2.64 19.54
CA ASP A 232 0.92 2.67 20.95
C ASP A 232 -0.46 2.05 21.18
N ALA A 233 -1.43 2.36 20.31
CA ALA A 233 -2.77 1.81 20.35
C ALA A 233 -2.75 0.28 20.16
N LEU A 234 -1.98 -0.20 19.17
CA LEU A 234 -1.81 -1.62 18.89
C LEU A 234 -1.09 -2.33 20.03
N ALA A 235 0.01 -1.78 20.53
CA ALA A 235 0.79 -2.35 21.63
C ALA A 235 -0.07 -2.49 22.90
N THR A 236 -0.78 -1.42 23.27
CA THR A 236 -1.71 -1.43 24.42
C THR A 236 -2.79 -2.48 24.25
N PHE A 237 -3.38 -2.60 23.05
CA PHE A 237 -4.38 -3.61 22.75
C PHE A 237 -3.82 -5.03 22.85
N MET A 238 -2.65 -5.29 22.25
CA MET A 238 -2.01 -6.60 22.27
C MET A 238 -1.61 -7.03 23.68
N VAL A 239 -1.09 -6.12 24.50
CA VAL A 239 -0.75 -6.41 25.91
C VAL A 239 -2.01 -6.64 26.75
N ARG A 240 -3.06 -5.80 26.58
CA ARG A 240 -4.34 -5.97 27.27
C ARG A 240 -4.95 -7.36 27.02
N HIS A 241 -4.82 -7.87 25.80
CA HIS A 241 -5.32 -9.18 25.41
C HIS A 241 -4.30 -10.32 25.56
N LYS A 242 -3.12 -10.06 26.13
CA LYS A 242 -2.05 -11.04 26.37
C LYS A 242 -1.55 -11.73 25.09
N PHE A 243 -1.53 -11.01 23.98
CA PHE A 243 -0.93 -11.48 22.72
C PHE A 243 0.58 -11.31 22.72
N THR A 244 1.07 -10.31 23.47
CA THR A 244 2.49 -9.99 23.64
C THR A 244 2.69 -9.35 25.01
N GLU A 245 3.94 -9.18 25.39
CA GLU A 245 4.37 -8.42 26.56
C GLU A 245 5.07 -7.13 26.12
N PHE A 246 5.09 -6.13 27.00
CA PHE A 246 5.92 -4.94 26.76
C PHE A 246 7.39 -5.33 26.80
N LYS A 247 8.19 -4.68 25.96
CA LYS A 247 9.64 -4.76 26.07
C LYS A 247 10.09 -4.07 27.35
N ASP A 248 11.10 -4.64 28.02
CA ASP A 248 11.72 -4.01 29.18
C ASP A 248 12.13 -2.56 28.87
N GLY A 249 11.68 -1.63 29.73
CA GLY A 249 11.96 -0.20 29.60
C GLY A 249 11.04 0.60 28.67
N TYR A 250 9.97 0.01 28.13
CA TYR A 250 8.96 0.76 27.38
C TYR A 250 8.13 1.65 28.33
N LEU A 251 8.16 2.97 28.10
CA LEU A 251 7.40 3.97 28.86
C LEU A 251 6.17 4.36 28.04
N CYS A 252 4.98 4.08 28.58
CA CYS A 252 3.69 4.54 28.03
C CYS A 252 3.46 6.03 28.27
#